data_AF-A0A091QXU6-F1
#
_entry.id   AF-A0A091QXU6-F1
#
_cell.length_a   1.000
_cell.length_b   1.000
_cell.length_c   1.000
_cell.angle_alpha   90.00
_cell.angle_beta   90.00
_cell.angle_gamma   90.00
#
_symmetry.space_group_name_H-M   'P 1'
#
loop_
_entity.id
_entity.type
_entity.pdbx_description
1 polymer ?
#
loop_
_entity_poly.entity_id
_entity_poly.type
_entity_poly.pdbx_seq_one_letter_code
_entity_poly.pdbx_strand_id
1 'polypeptide(L)'
;VKYLNAYTGTVLLRCRKDAYRLLCSALPFVRQLESRGQGYPCALNTLHVGGTIRTCQKFLIQYNRRQLLMLLQNCTNEGERQCIQKSWLSCSVAEEQSLSGDEEDDDGTE
;
A
#
# COMPACT_ATOMS: atom_id res chain seq x y z
N VAL A 1 -2.63 6.44 -13.23
CA VAL A 1 -2.04 6.29 -11.88
C VAL A 1 -2.58 7.39 -10.98
N LYS A 2 -3.01 7.09 -9.75
CA LYS A 2 -3.50 8.11 -8.80
C LYS A 2 -2.49 8.47 -7.73
N TYR A 3 -1.57 7.56 -7.41
CA TYR A 3 -0.49 7.76 -6.47
C TYR A 3 0.67 6.82 -6.83
N LEU A 4 1.89 7.31 -6.67
CA LEU A 4 3.13 6.54 -6.79
C LEU A 4 4.08 7.04 -5.72
N ASN A 5 4.63 6.12 -4.93
CA ASN A 5 5.75 6.40 -4.04
C ASN A 5 6.96 5.63 -4.51
N ALA A 6 7.96 6.35 -5.03
CA ALA A 6 9.18 5.76 -5.54
C ALA A 6 10.06 5.14 -4.43
N TYR A 7 9.94 5.64 -3.19
CA TYR A 7 10.73 5.13 -2.06
C TYR A 7 10.17 3.82 -1.51
N THR A 8 8.84 3.65 -1.46
CA THR A 8 8.19 2.42 -0.97
C THR A 8 7.82 1.44 -2.09
N GLY A 9 7.93 1.85 -3.35
CA GLY A 9 7.51 1.05 -4.51
C GLY A 9 6.00 0.82 -4.59
N THR A 10 5.18 1.64 -3.92
CA THR A 10 3.72 1.47 -3.87
C THR A 10 3.02 2.32 -4.92
N VAL A 11 2.06 1.73 -5.64
CA VAL A 11 1.26 2.41 -6.68
C VAL A 11 -0.23 2.22 -6.41
N LEU A 12 -1.01 3.30 -6.52
CA LEU A 12 -2.48 3.22 -6.55
C LEU A 12 -2.98 3.39 -7.99
N LEU A 13 -3.60 2.33 -8.51
CA LEU A 13 -4.20 2.29 -9.85
C LEU A 13 -5.73 2.34 -9.75
N ARG A 14 -6.36 3.19 -10.57
CA ARG A 14 -7.82 3.21 -10.75
C ARG A 14 -8.14 2.45 -12.03
N CYS A 15 -9.10 1.53 -11.95
CA CYS A 15 -9.66 0.84 -13.10
C CYS A 15 -11.18 0.75 -12.95
N ARG A 16 -11.87 0.31 -14.02
CA ARG A 16 -13.31 0.02 -13.97
C ARG A 16 -13.55 -1.32 -13.27
N LYS A 17 -14.73 -1.49 -12.66
CA LYS A 17 -15.12 -2.69 -11.89
C LYS A 17 -15.15 -3.98 -12.73
N ASP A 18 -15.39 -3.87 -14.03
CA ASP A 18 -15.33 -4.98 -14.98
C ASP A 18 -13.88 -5.36 -15.36
N ALA A 19 -12.96 -4.39 -15.34
CA ALA A 19 -11.59 -4.57 -15.81
C ALA A 19 -10.58 -4.96 -14.71
N TYR A 20 -10.90 -4.88 -13.42
CA TYR A 20 -9.90 -5.09 -12.37
C TYR A 20 -9.27 -6.49 -12.40
N ARG A 21 -10.04 -7.53 -12.77
CA ARG A 21 -9.52 -8.91 -12.87
C ARG A 21 -8.47 -9.04 -13.95
N LEU A 22 -8.73 -8.46 -15.13
CA LEU A 22 -7.78 -8.41 -16.23
C LEU A 22 -6.53 -7.61 -15.85
N LEU A 23 -6.70 -6.48 -15.17
CA LEU A 23 -5.56 -5.71 -14.69
C LEU A 23 -4.71 -6.53 -13.71
N CYS A 24 -5.33 -7.16 -12.71
CA CYS A 24 -4.63 -7.98 -11.72
C CYS A 24 -3.90 -9.17 -12.35
N SER A 25 -4.48 -9.80 -13.37
CA SER A 25 -3.83 -10.90 -14.09
C SER A 25 -2.70 -10.44 -15.02
N ALA A 26 -2.78 -9.21 -15.54
CA ALA A 26 -1.76 -8.65 -16.42
C ALA A 26 -0.51 -8.13 -15.68
N LEU A 27 -0.67 -7.62 -14.45
CA LEU A 27 0.42 -7.01 -13.69
C LEU A 27 1.66 -7.91 -13.50
N PRO A 28 1.54 -9.21 -13.17
CA PRO A 28 2.70 -10.10 -13.03
C PRO A 28 3.50 -10.32 -14.33
N PHE A 29 2.92 -10.03 -15.50
CA PHE A 29 3.60 -10.15 -16.79
C PHE A 29 4.48 -8.93 -17.10
N VAL A 30 4.34 -7.83 -16.36
CA VAL A 30 5.25 -6.68 -16.47
C VAL A 30 6.55 -7.03 -15.75
N ARG A 31 7.56 -7.45 -16.52
CA ARG A 31 8.86 -7.90 -16.01
C ARG A 31 9.99 -6.88 -16.16
N GLN A 32 9.81 -5.90 -17.02
CA GLN A 32 10.84 -4.92 -17.33
C GLN A 32 10.19 -3.58 -17.64
N LEU A 33 10.76 -2.51 -17.08
CA LEU A 33 10.36 -1.14 -17.37
C LEU A 33 11.52 -0.44 -18.09
N GLU A 34 11.26 0.06 -19.30
CA GLU A 34 12.27 0.79 -20.06
C GLU A 34 12.27 2.27 -19.72
N SER A 35 13.45 2.85 -19.55
CA SER A 35 13.66 4.28 -19.39
C SER A 35 15.00 4.69 -19.99
N ARG A 36 14.98 5.70 -20.86
CA ARG A 36 16.19 6.27 -21.52
C ARG A 36 17.09 5.22 -22.18
N GLY A 37 16.50 4.19 -22.79
CA GLY A 37 17.24 3.11 -23.45
C GLY A 37 17.82 2.05 -22.51
N GLN A 38 17.55 2.13 -21.21
CA GLN A 38 17.91 1.11 -20.23
C GLN A 38 16.64 0.43 -19.70
N GLY A 39 16.65 -0.90 -19.67
CA GLY A 39 15.56 -1.68 -19.09
C GLY A 39 15.83 -2.07 -17.65
N TYR A 40 14.86 -1.83 -16.76
CA TYR A 40 14.94 -2.13 -15.34
C TYR A 40 14.03 -3.32 -15.03
N PRO A 41 14.56 -4.44 -14.51
CA PRO A 41 13.71 -5.57 -14.12
C PRO A 41 12.79 -5.16 -12.98
N CYS A 42 11.52 -5.55 -13.06
CA CYS A 42 10.53 -5.23 -12.05
C CYS A 42 9.48 -6.34 -11.93
N ALA A 43 8.75 -6.34 -10.82
CA ALA A 43 7.58 -7.17 -10.63
C ALA A 43 6.48 -6.31 -10.02
N LEU A 44 5.29 -6.37 -10.60
CA LEU A 44 4.12 -5.63 -10.10
C LEU A 44 3.14 -6.63 -9.50
N ASN A 45 2.99 -6.58 -8.18
CA ASN A 45 2.07 -7.44 -7.43
C ASN A 45 0.89 -6.64 -6.92
N THR A 46 -0.32 -7.20 -7.08
CA THR A 46 -1.52 -6.62 -6.49
C THR A 46 -1.53 -6.88 -4.99
N LEU A 47 -1.47 -5.80 -4.20
CA LEU A 47 -1.50 -5.88 -2.76
C LEU A 47 -2.94 -5.89 -2.20
N HIS A 48 -3.81 -5.05 -2.76
CA HIS A 48 -5.21 -4.92 -2.36
C HIS A 48 -6.05 -4.31 -3.49
N VAL A 49 -7.33 -4.67 -3.52
CA VAL A 49 -8.34 -4.09 -4.42
C VAL A 49 -9.48 -3.58 -3.55
N GLY A 50 -9.72 -2.27 -3.57
CA GLY A 50 -10.80 -1.64 -2.81
C GLY A 50 -11.72 -0.81 -3.71
N GLY A 51 -12.94 -0.57 -3.26
CA GLY A 51 -13.94 0.22 -4.00
C GLY A 51 -13.70 1.73 -3.96
N THR A 52 -13.01 2.23 -2.92
CA THR A 52 -12.71 3.65 -2.75
C THR A 52 -11.24 3.87 -2.45
N ILE A 53 -10.75 5.08 -2.68
CA ILE A 53 -9.36 5.45 -2.36
C ILE A 53 -9.13 5.37 -0.84
N ARG A 54 -10.10 5.79 -0.03
CA ARG A 54 -10.01 5.78 1.44
C ARG A 54 -9.82 4.36 1.99
N THR A 55 -10.58 3.37 1.51
CA THR A 55 -10.43 1.98 1.97
C THR A 55 -9.08 1.39 1.58
N CYS A 56 -8.57 1.68 0.38
CA CYS A 56 -7.22 1.29 -0.03
C CYS A 56 -6.13 1.92 0.86
N GLN A 57 -6.31 3.18 1.27
CA GLN A 57 -5.38 3.87 2.17
C GLN A 57 -5.40 3.28 3.58
N LYS A 58 -6.60 3.03 4.15
CA LYS A 58 -6.76 2.35 5.45
C LYS A 58 -6.05 0.99 5.44
N PHE A 59 -6.24 0.21 4.37
CA PHE A 59 -5.53 -1.05 4.18
C PHE A 59 -4.00 -0.85 4.13
N LEU A 60 -3.50 0.12 3.34
CA LEU A 60 -2.07 0.34 3.16
C LEU A 60 -1.37 0.75 4.46
N ILE A 61 -2.03 1.56 5.30
CA ILE A 61 -1.52 1.92 6.62
C ILE A 61 -1.35 0.67 7.48
N GLN A 62 -2.37 -0.19 7.53
CA GLN A 62 -2.33 -1.42 8.32
C GLN A 62 -1.29 -2.41 7.79
N TYR A 63 -1.15 -2.50 6.46
CA TYR A 63 -0.10 -3.30 5.83
C TYR A 63 1.30 -2.82 6.24
N ASN A 64 1.58 -1.52 6.11
CA ASN A 64 2.88 -0.95 6.45
C ASN A 64 3.24 -1.14 7.93
N ARG A 65 2.27 -1.07 8.84
CA ARG A 65 2.50 -1.37 10.26
C ARG A 65 2.95 -2.79 10.49
N ARG A 66 2.31 -3.77 9.85
CA ARG A 66 2.72 -5.18 9.92
C ARG A 66 4.12 -5.36 9.34
N GLN A 67 4.44 -4.69 8.23
CA GLN A 67 5.78 -4.74 7.65
C GLN A 67 6.85 -4.18 8.60
N LEU A 68 6.59 -3.06 9.28
CA LEU A 68 7.51 -2.50 10.27
C LEU A 68 7.77 -3.46 11.43
N LEU A 69 6.74 -4.16 11.93
CA LEU A 69 6.89 -5.16 12.99
C LEU A 69 7.72 -6.36 12.52
N MET A 70 7.47 -6.87 11.31
CA MET A 70 8.24 -7.95 10.71
C MET A 70 9.71 -7.55 10.50
N LEU A 71 9.95 -6.32 10.05
CA LEU A 71 11.31 -5.78 9.89
C LEU A 71 12.01 -5.69 11.25
N LEU A 72 11.35 -5.18 12.29
CA LEU A 72 11.91 -5.07 13.63
C LEU A 72 12.33 -6.43 14.21
N GLN A 73 11.55 -7.49 13.93
CA GLN A 73 11.87 -8.85 14.36
C GLN A 73 13.11 -9.41 13.66
N ASN A 74 13.33 -9.04 12.39
CA ASN A 74 14.42 -9.56 11.57
C ASN A 74 15.68 -8.68 11.57
N CYS A 75 15.64 -7.51 12.23
CA CYS A 75 16.79 -6.61 12.29
C CYS A 75 17.95 -7.20 13.09
N THR A 76 19.14 -7.17 12.50
CA THR A 76 20.41 -7.54 13.16
C THR A 76 21.22 -6.33 13.60
N ASN A 77 20.90 -5.14 13.10
CA ASN A 77 21.61 -3.90 13.37
C ASN A 77 20.83 -3.02 14.36
N GLU A 78 21.49 -2.59 15.43
CA GLU A 78 20.90 -1.75 16.47
C GLU A 78 20.49 -0.36 15.94
N GLY A 79 21.24 0.21 14.99
CA GLY A 79 20.89 1.49 14.37
C GLY A 79 19.58 1.41 13.57
N GLU A 80 19.39 0.33 12.81
CA GLU A 80 18.15 0.09 12.07
C GLU A 80 16.98 -0.15 13.02
N ARG A 81 17.21 -0.93 14.08
CA ARG A 81 16.23 -1.20 15.14
C ARG A 81 15.71 0.09 15.76
N GLN A 82 16.60 1.02 16.12
CA GLN A 82 16.23 2.31 16.69
C GLN A 82 15.43 3.18 15.70
N CYS A 83 15.82 3.19 14.42
CA CYS A 83 15.08 3.91 13.40
C CYS A 83 13.65 3.36 13.24
N ILE A 84 13.49 2.04 13.17
CA ILE A 84 12.19 1.38 13.03
C ILE A 84 11.32 1.64 14.27
N GLN A 85 11.88 1.56 15.48
CA GLN A 85 11.15 1.88 16.71
C GLN A 85 10.67 3.33 16.75
N LYS A 86 11.51 4.30 16.33
CA LYS A 86 11.11 5.71 16.21
C LYS A 86 9.97 5.88 15.22
N SER A 87 10.06 5.26 14.04
CA SER A 87 8.99 5.30 13.04
C SER A 87 7.70 4.68 13.57
N TRP A 88 7.77 3.53 14.24
CA TRP A 88 6.61 2.86 14.81
C TRP A 88 5.90 3.73 15.87
N LEU A 89 6.65 4.30 16.81
CA LEU A 89 6.13 5.21 17.84
C LEU A 89 5.49 6.46 17.24
N SER A 90 6.05 6.99 16.15
CA SER A 90 5.47 8.16 15.47
C SER A 90 4.13 7.85 14.78
N CYS A 91 3.89 6.58 14.42
CA CYS A 91 2.66 6.15 13.72
C CYS A 91 1.50 5.77 14.65
N SER A 92 1.74 5.49 15.94
CA SER A 92 0.69 5.16 16.92
C SER A 92 -0.09 6.40 17.40
N VAL A 93 0.53 7.57 17.38
CA VAL A 93 -0.10 8.83 17.86
C VAL A 93 -1.19 9.36 16.90
N ALA A 94 -1.15 8.98 15.62
CA ALA A 94 -2.09 9.47 14.61
C ALA A 94 -3.45 8.72 14.57
N GLU A 95 -3.64 7.68 15.39
CA GLU A 95 -4.83 6.82 15.33
C GLU A 95 -6.08 7.44 15.96
N GLU A 96 -5.94 8.24 17.01
CA GLU A 96 -7.10 8.74 17.77
C GLU A 96 -8.02 9.68 16.95
N GLN A 97 -7.51 10.27 15.87
CA GLN A 97 -8.30 11.12 14.96
C GLN A 97 -8.93 10.33 13.79
N SER A 98 -8.51 9.07 13.62
CA SER A 98 -8.94 8.09 12.61
C SER A 98 -10.38 7.59 12.67
N LEU A 99 -10.76 7.24 13.90
CA LEU A 99 -11.79 6.27 14.23
C LEU A 99 -13.14 6.92 14.58
N SER A 100 -13.23 8.25 14.61
CA SER A 100 -14.41 8.98 15.09
C SER A 100 -15.44 9.35 14.02
N GLY A 101 -15.31 8.86 12.79
CA GLY A 101 -16.23 9.27 11.72
C GLY A 101 -16.34 8.26 10.59
N ASP A 102 -17.00 7.14 10.84
CA ASP A 102 -17.66 6.31 9.82
C ASP A 102 -18.59 5.30 10.55
N GLU A 103 -19.77 5.75 11.01
CA GLU A 103 -20.96 4.90 11.17
C GLU A 103 -22.16 5.69 10.64
N GLU A 104 -22.46 5.54 9.34
CA GLU A 104 -23.82 5.53 8.78
C GLU A 104 -23.76 4.74 7.45
N ASP A 105 -24.11 3.46 7.51
CA ASP A 105 -24.41 2.63 6.33
C ASP A 105 -25.79 3.07 5.81
N ASP A 106 -25.83 3.75 4.66
CA ASP A 106 -27.05 4.00 3.90
C ASP A 106 -27.34 2.80 2.99
N ASP A 107 -28.29 1.97 3.41
CA ASP A 107 -28.90 0.88 2.67
C ASP A 107 -29.81 1.44 1.57
N GLY A 108 -29.23 1.75 0.41
CA GLY A 108 -29.95 2.14 -0.79
C GLY A 108 -30.21 0.96 -1.72
N THR A 109 -31.33 0.28 -1.50
CA THR A 109 -31.92 -0.70 -2.42
C THR A 109 -32.42 -0.02 -3.72
N GLU A 110 -32.41 -0.80 -4.83
CA GLU A 110 -32.90 -0.56 -6.21
C GLU A 110 -31.91 -0.02 -7.27
#